data_AF-A0A094IFJ2-F1
#
_entry.id   AF-A0A094IFJ2-F1
#
_cell.length_a   1.000
_cell.length_b   1.000
_cell.length_c   1.000
_cell.angle_alpha   90.00
_cell.angle_beta   90.00
_cell.angle_gamma   90.00
#
_symmetry.space_group_name_H-M   'P 1'
#
loop_
_entity.id
_entity.type
_entity.pdbx_description
1 polymer ?
#
loop_
_entity_poly.entity_id
_entity_poly.type
_entity_poly.pdbx_seq_one_letter_code
_entity_poly.pdbx_strand_id
1 'polypeptide(L)'
;MGYKRVTSKAYSEEDIQKAITSWKNRQFSSIRATAIHFQVPAQTLRDRMAGRKTKAQAREEVQLLSNAEEKTLLRWITRLTSTGFPATPALVIETAEEIRCRRVQLASTQNTPPTQLAPIGHEWLYRFLNRYPILKGTYSRQLESMRH
;
A
#
# COMPACT_ATOMS: atom_id res chain seq x y z
N MET A 1 36.84 7.02 6.84
CA MET A 1 36.01 7.40 8.02
C MET A 1 34.60 6.88 7.80
N GLY A 2 34.21 5.79 8.49
CA GLY A 2 32.86 5.23 8.40
C GLY A 2 31.94 5.87 9.42
N TYR A 3 30.97 6.66 8.99
CA TYR A 3 29.95 7.20 9.89
C TYR A 3 29.02 6.06 10.32
N LYS A 4 29.12 5.62 11.58
CA LYS A 4 28.14 4.72 12.20
C LYS A 4 26.79 5.44 12.21
N ARG A 5 25.83 4.95 11.43
CA ARG A 5 24.43 5.41 11.54
C ARG A 5 23.94 5.02 12.93
N VAL A 6 23.75 6.00 13.80
CA VAL A 6 22.98 5.84 15.02
C VAL A 6 21.61 5.30 14.60
N THR A 7 21.32 4.06 14.95
CA THR A 7 20.05 3.40 14.68
C THR A 7 18.98 4.06 15.54
N SER A 8 18.46 5.19 15.08
CA SER A 8 17.25 5.79 15.63
C SER A 8 16.09 4.83 15.46
N LYS A 9 15.16 4.81 16.42
CA LYS A 9 13.88 4.10 16.33
C LYS A 9 13.29 4.24 14.91
N ALA A 10 12.81 3.14 14.34
CA ALA A 10 12.08 3.19 13.07
C ALA A 10 10.83 4.06 13.29
N TYR A 11 10.80 5.25 12.68
CA TYR A 11 9.63 6.12 12.70
C TYR A 11 8.62 5.66 11.66
N SER A 12 7.34 5.69 12.03
CA SER A 12 6.24 5.33 11.14
C SER A 12 5.73 6.57 10.38
N GLU A 13 4.95 6.34 9.33
CA GLU A 13 4.23 7.42 8.64
C GLU A 13 3.27 8.16 9.58
N GLU A 14 2.69 7.43 10.54
CA GLU A 14 1.79 7.98 11.54
C GLU A 14 2.51 8.99 12.46
N ASP A 15 3.76 8.72 12.84
CA ASP A 15 4.56 9.62 13.65
C ASP A 15 4.87 10.93 12.90
N ILE A 16 5.16 10.84 11.60
CA ILE A 16 5.36 12.01 10.74
C ILE A 16 4.07 12.83 10.67
N GLN A 17 2.93 12.18 10.48
CA GLN A 17 1.65 12.87 10.37
C GLN A 17 1.25 13.53 11.69
N LYS A 18 1.46 12.86 12.83
CA LYS A 18 1.28 13.43 14.17
C LYS A 18 2.16 14.66 14.37
N ALA A 19 3.45 14.56 14.01
CA ALA A 19 4.37 15.70 14.08
C ALA A 19 3.90 16.90 13.25
N ILE A 20 3.39 16.67 12.04
CA ILE A 20 2.82 17.75 11.19
C ILE A 20 1.60 18.37 11.86
N THR A 21 0.69 17.56 12.41
CA THR A 21 -0.51 18.08 13.08
C THR A 21 -0.16 18.91 14.32
N SER A 22 0.75 18.43 15.18
CA SER A 22 1.20 19.18 16.35
C SER A 22 1.94 20.47 15.99
N TRP A 23 2.71 20.46 14.89
CA TRP A 23 3.33 21.67 14.36
C TRP A 23 2.30 22.69 13.88
N LYS A 24 1.29 22.26 13.11
CA LYS A 24 0.18 23.12 12.65
C LYS A 24 -0.62 23.68 13.83
N ASN A 25 -0.78 22.89 14.89
CA ASN A 25 -1.44 23.31 16.14
C ASN A 25 -0.56 24.19 17.03
N ARG A 26 0.64 24.60 16.58
CA ARG A 26 1.61 25.43 17.31
C ARG A 26 1.98 24.90 18.70
N GLN A 27 1.95 23.58 18.89
CA GLN A 27 2.29 22.94 20.18
C GLN A 27 3.78 22.99 20.52
N PHE A 28 4.62 23.32 19.55
CA PHE A 28 6.08 23.33 19.69
C PHE A 28 6.67 24.63 19.14
N SER A 29 7.79 25.05 19.74
CA SER A 29 8.48 26.30 19.40
C SER A 29 9.20 26.28 18.04
N SER A 30 9.58 25.09 17.55
CA SER A 30 10.27 24.94 16.27
C SER A 30 10.05 23.58 15.62
N ILE A 31 10.20 23.50 14.30
CA ILE A 31 10.17 22.25 13.53
C ILE A 31 11.18 21.24 14.09
N ARG A 32 12.35 21.72 14.52
CA ARG A 32 13.40 20.86 15.09
C ARG A 32 12.98 20.30 16.46
N ALA A 33 12.35 21.10 17.30
CA ALA A 33 11.79 20.64 18.58
C ALA A 33 10.70 19.58 18.36
N THR A 34 9.78 19.82 17.42
CA THR A 34 8.76 18.83 17.02
C THR A 34 9.40 17.54 16.53
N ALA A 35 10.39 17.63 15.65
CA ALA A 35 11.10 16.49 15.09
C ALA A 35 11.79 15.65 16.18
N ILE A 36 12.44 16.30 17.15
CA ILE A 36 13.07 15.63 18.30
C ILE A 36 12.01 14.94 19.17
N HIS A 37 10.90 15.62 19.47
CA HIS A 37 9.82 15.09 20.30
C HIS A 37 9.20 13.82 19.70
N PHE A 38 8.92 13.82 18.39
CA PHE A 38 8.38 12.66 17.68
C PHE A 38 9.45 11.67 17.20
N GLN A 39 10.73 11.91 17.51
CA GLN A 39 11.87 11.10 17.06
C GLN A 39 11.95 10.90 15.53
N VAL A 40 11.47 11.89 14.76
CA VAL A 40 11.52 11.91 13.30
C VAL A 40 12.67 12.82 12.86
N PRO A 41 13.46 12.47 11.83
CA PRO A 41 14.46 13.39 11.30
C PRO A 41 13.83 14.71 10.82
N ALA A 42 14.40 15.85 11.22
CA ALA A 42 13.88 17.17 10.86
C ALA A 42 13.83 17.41 9.34
N GLN A 43 14.73 16.79 8.57
CA GLN A 43 14.69 16.83 7.11
C GLN A 43 13.45 16.11 6.57
N THR A 44 13.15 14.90 7.06
CA THR A 44 11.96 14.13 6.66
C THR A 44 10.69 14.90 6.96
N LEU A 45 10.60 15.57 8.11
CA LEU A 45 9.46 16.39 8.47
C LEU A 45 9.29 17.59 7.52
N ARG A 46 10.39 18.31 7.21
CA ARG A 46 10.37 19.42 6.24
C ARG A 46 9.98 18.97 4.84
N ASP A 47 10.59 17.90 4.35
CA ASP A 47 10.29 17.30 3.05
C ASP A 47 8.81 16.92 2.95
N ARG A 48 8.26 16.37 4.02
CA ARG A 48 6.84 16.00 4.06
C ARG A 48 5.92 17.21 4.02
N MET A 49 6.25 18.26 4.78
CA MET A 49 5.49 19.52 4.75
C MET A 49 5.58 20.22 3.39
N ALA A 50 6.69 20.06 2.67
CA ALA A 50 6.85 20.53 1.29
C ALA A 50 6.07 19.69 0.26
N GLY A 51 5.35 18.65 0.70
CA GLY A 51 4.50 17.84 -0.17
C GLY A 51 5.18 16.62 -0.79
N ARG A 52 6.37 16.19 -0.32
CA ARG A 52 6.93 14.91 -0.78
C ARG A 52 5.98 13.75 -0.46
N LYS A 53 5.62 12.99 -1.49
CA LYS A 53 4.81 11.78 -1.39
C LYS A 53 5.50 10.73 -0.51
N THR A 54 4.71 9.92 0.19
CA THR A 54 5.22 8.70 0.83
C THR A 54 5.85 7.79 -0.22
N LYS A 55 6.73 6.88 0.20
CA LYS A 55 7.18 5.79 -0.67
C LYS A 55 6.01 4.94 -1.19
N ALA A 56 4.96 4.75 -0.40
CA ALA A 56 3.77 3.99 -0.81
C ALA A 56 2.97 4.70 -1.91
N GLN A 57 2.75 6.01 -1.78
CA GLN A 57 2.07 6.84 -2.78
C GLN A 57 2.90 6.99 -4.05
N ALA A 58 4.22 7.20 -3.94
CA ALA A 58 5.08 7.24 -5.12
C ALA A 58 5.06 5.91 -5.88
N ARG A 59 4.88 4.79 -5.18
CA ARG A 59 4.77 3.46 -5.78
C ARG A 59 3.40 3.18 -6.39
N GLU A 60 2.35 3.88 -5.96
CA GLU A 60 0.98 3.72 -6.47
C GLU A 60 0.90 3.95 -7.98
N GLU A 61 1.66 4.92 -8.50
CA GLU A 61 1.72 5.25 -9.94
C GLU A 61 2.25 4.10 -10.81
N VAL A 62 3.03 3.19 -10.21
CA VAL A 62 3.65 2.05 -10.91
C VAL A 62 2.99 0.72 -10.51
N GLN A 63 2.01 0.74 -9.59
CA GLN A 63 1.31 -0.47 -9.18
C GLN A 63 0.28 -0.89 -10.22
N LEU A 64 0.06 -2.20 -10.31
CA LEU A 64 -0.92 -2.79 -11.22
C LEU A 64 -2.35 -2.35 -10.86
N LEU A 65 -2.67 -2.38 -9.56
CA LEU A 65 -3.88 -1.86 -8.96
C LEU A 65 -3.52 -0.67 -8.06
N SER A 66 -4.38 0.33 -7.99
CA SER A 66 -4.19 1.45 -7.07
C SER A 66 -4.37 1.00 -5.62
N ASN A 67 -3.89 1.77 -4.64
CA ASN A 67 -4.07 1.41 -3.23
C ASN A 67 -5.56 1.35 -2.85
N ALA A 68 -6.39 2.18 -3.49
CA ALA A 68 -7.84 2.19 -3.30
C ALA A 68 -8.52 0.94 -3.87
N GLU A 69 -8.07 0.47 -5.03
CA GLU A 69 -8.54 -0.77 -5.66
C GLU A 69 -8.14 -1.99 -4.83
N GLU A 70 -6.88 -2.07 -4.39
CA GLU A 70 -6.42 -3.16 -3.52
C GLU A 70 -7.22 -3.22 -2.21
N LYS A 71 -7.59 -2.07 -1.63
CA LYS A 71 -8.46 -2.01 -0.45
C LYS A 71 -9.88 -2.50 -0.75
N THR A 72 -10.41 -2.20 -1.93
CA THR A 72 -11.72 -2.69 -2.36
C THR A 72 -11.70 -4.22 -2.50
N LEU A 73 -10.66 -4.75 -3.15
CA LEU A 73 -10.44 -6.19 -3.29
C LEU A 73 -10.29 -6.86 -1.92
N LEU A 74 -9.49 -6.29 -1.01
CA LEU A 74 -9.34 -6.77 0.36
C LEU A 74 -10.68 -6.87 1.09
N ARG A 75 -11.50 -5.81 1.03
CA ARG A 75 -12.84 -5.79 1.67
C ARG A 75 -13.74 -6.89 1.11
N TRP A 76 -13.72 -7.08 -0.21
CA TRP A 76 -14.47 -8.13 -0.87
C TRP A 76 -14.02 -9.54 -0.43
N ILE A 77 -12.71 -9.82 -0.44
CA ILE A 77 -12.14 -11.09 0.04
C ILE A 77 -12.52 -11.35 1.50
N THR A 78 -12.41 -10.32 2.35
CA THR A 78 -12.70 -10.43 3.79
C THR A 78 -14.16 -10.80 4.01
N ARG A 79 -15.07 -10.14 3.28
CA ARG A 79 -16.50 -10.44 3.34
C ARG A 79 -16.79 -11.85 2.85
N LEU A 80 -16.19 -12.28 1.74
CA LEU A 80 -16.37 -13.64 1.20
C LEU A 80 -15.85 -14.71 2.18
N THR A 81 -14.71 -14.44 2.82
CA THR A 81 -14.15 -15.38 3.80
C THR A 81 -15.02 -15.46 5.06
N SER A 82 -15.65 -14.35 5.47
CA SER A 82 -16.57 -14.34 6.61
C SER A 82 -17.84 -15.16 6.37
N THR A 83 -18.23 -15.39 5.11
CA THR A 83 -19.37 -16.25 4.76
C THR A 83 -19.02 -17.73 4.74
N GLY A 84 -17.80 -18.13 5.14
CA GLY A 84 -17.36 -19.52 5.22
C GLY A 84 -16.76 -20.08 3.92
N PHE A 85 -16.70 -19.27 2.86
CA PHE A 85 -16.15 -19.66 1.56
C PHE A 85 -14.93 -18.77 1.23
N PRO A 86 -13.70 -19.19 1.58
CA PRO A 86 -12.52 -18.40 1.26
C PRO A 86 -12.38 -18.28 -0.26
N ALA A 87 -12.10 -17.06 -0.75
CA ALA A 87 -11.92 -16.84 -2.20
C ALA A 87 -10.71 -17.65 -2.68
N THR A 88 -10.82 -18.39 -3.78
CA THR A 88 -9.68 -19.12 -4.35
C THR A 88 -8.64 -18.13 -4.90
N PRO A 89 -7.33 -18.41 -4.83
CA PRO A 89 -6.29 -17.59 -5.46
C PRO A 89 -6.58 -17.16 -6.91
N ALA A 90 -7.08 -18.08 -7.74
CA ALA A 90 -7.45 -17.79 -9.13
C ALA A 90 -8.56 -16.72 -9.22
N LEU A 91 -9.57 -16.84 -8.37
CA LEU A 91 -10.69 -15.88 -8.30
C LEU A 91 -10.20 -14.50 -7.84
N VAL A 92 -9.21 -14.43 -6.95
CA VAL A 92 -8.60 -13.15 -6.53
C VAL A 92 -7.86 -12.48 -7.69
N ILE A 93 -7.17 -13.25 -8.53
CA ILE A 93 -6.48 -12.74 -9.71
C ILE A 93 -7.49 -12.24 -10.76
N GLU A 94 -8.54 -13.03 -11.03
CA GLU A 94 -9.61 -12.69 -11.98
C GLU A 94 -10.34 -11.40 -11.56
N THR A 95 -10.72 -11.29 -10.29
CA THR A 95 -11.36 -10.08 -9.77
C THR A 95 -10.43 -8.86 -9.79
N ALA A 96 -9.12 -9.04 -9.57
CA ALA A 96 -8.14 -7.98 -9.72
C ALA A 96 -7.99 -7.52 -11.18
N GLU A 97 -8.03 -8.46 -12.14
CA GLU A 97 -8.05 -8.18 -13.57
C GLU A 97 -9.29 -7.39 -13.96
N GLU A 98 -10.46 -7.79 -13.49
CA GLU A 98 -11.72 -7.10 -13.76
C GLU A 98 -11.67 -5.64 -13.29
N ILE A 99 -11.20 -5.39 -12.05
CA ILE A 99 -11.03 -4.04 -11.50
C ILE A 99 -10.10 -3.20 -12.39
N ARG A 100 -8.96 -3.77 -12.81
CA ARG A 100 -7.98 -3.08 -13.67
C ARG A 100 -8.55 -2.77 -15.05
N CYS A 101 -9.22 -3.75 -15.68
CA CYS A 101 -9.88 -3.59 -16.97
C CYS A 101 -10.94 -2.50 -16.91
N ARG A 102 -11.77 -2.49 -15.86
CA ARG A 102 -12.80 -1.47 -15.69
C ARG A 102 -12.23 -0.07 -15.50
N ARG A 103 -11.14 0.09 -14.73
CA ARG A 103 -10.45 1.38 -14.64
C ARG A 103 -9.99 1.87 -16.01
N VAL A 104 -9.35 1.01 -16.80
CA VAL A 104 -8.84 1.37 -18.12
C VAL A 104 -9.99 1.76 -19.06
N GLN A 105 -11.09 1.02 -19.03
CA GLN A 105 -12.30 1.35 -19.80
C GLN A 105 -12.89 2.71 -19.42
N LEU A 106 -12.94 3.05 -18.12
CA LEU A 106 -13.45 4.33 -17.64
C LEU A 106 -12.50 5.51 -17.92
N ALA A 107 -11.19 5.26 -17.91
CA ALA A 107 -10.17 6.28 -18.15
C ALA A 107 -9.94 6.55 -19.65
N SER A 108 -10.23 5.58 -20.52
CA SER A 108 -10.07 5.74 -21.96
C SER A 108 -11.32 6.35 -22.57
N THR A 109 -11.19 7.53 -23.17
CA THR A 109 -12.26 8.21 -23.92
C THR A 109 -12.56 7.54 -25.26
N GLN A 110 -11.66 6.66 -25.71
CA GLN A 110 -11.83 5.82 -26.88
C GLN A 110 -11.89 4.37 -26.44
N ASN A 111 -12.76 3.56 -27.05
CA ASN A 111 -12.94 2.13 -26.81
C ASN A 111 -11.63 1.35 -27.05
N THR A 112 -10.65 1.47 -26.16
CA THR A 112 -9.42 0.70 -26.21
C THR A 112 -9.78 -0.71 -25.77
N PRO A 113 -9.64 -1.72 -26.65
CA PRO A 113 -10.04 -3.07 -26.29
C PRO A 113 -9.18 -3.55 -25.10
N PRO A 114 -9.79 -4.23 -24.10
CA PRO A 114 -9.08 -4.77 -22.93
C PRO A 114 -7.95 -5.76 -23.29
N THR A 115 -7.86 -6.17 -24.55
CA THR A 115 -6.95 -7.15 -25.14
C THR A 115 -5.46 -6.80 -25.06
N GLN A 116 -5.07 -5.56 -24.74
CA GLN A 116 -3.64 -5.17 -24.66
C GLN A 116 -3.06 -5.17 -23.24
N LEU A 117 -3.83 -5.48 -22.20
CA LEU A 117 -3.31 -5.53 -20.83
C LEU A 117 -2.63 -6.88 -20.58
N ALA A 118 -1.34 -6.83 -20.22
CA ALA A 118 -0.63 -8.03 -19.77
C ALA A 118 -1.37 -8.65 -18.55
N PRO A 119 -1.58 -9.98 -18.54
CA PRO A 119 -2.30 -10.65 -17.46
C PRO A 119 -1.59 -10.49 -16.12
N ILE A 120 -2.35 -10.58 -15.03
CA ILE A 120 -1.79 -10.48 -13.69
C ILE A 120 -1.12 -11.81 -13.34
N GLY A 121 0.21 -11.79 -13.24
CA GLY A 121 0.97 -12.97 -12.84
C GLY A 121 0.70 -13.38 -11.39
N HIS A 122 0.82 -14.68 -11.10
CA HIS A 122 0.64 -15.26 -9.76
C HIS A 122 1.56 -14.63 -8.69
N GLU A 123 2.73 -14.13 -9.07
CA GLU A 123 3.66 -13.37 -8.22
C GLU A 123 3.03 -12.11 -7.61
N TRP A 124 2.07 -11.49 -8.31
CA TRP A 124 1.35 -10.34 -7.79
C TRP A 124 0.51 -10.72 -6.57
N LEU A 125 -0.13 -11.90 -6.57
CA LEU A 125 -0.94 -12.38 -5.45
C LEU A 125 -0.09 -12.53 -4.19
N TYR A 126 1.11 -13.11 -4.30
CA TYR A 126 2.03 -13.22 -3.16
C TYR A 126 2.43 -11.86 -2.58
N ARG A 127 2.70 -10.87 -3.44
CA ARG A 127 3.01 -9.50 -3.02
C ARG A 127 1.81 -8.82 -2.37
N PHE A 128 0.62 -9.02 -2.93
CA PHE A 128 -0.64 -8.53 -2.36
C PHE A 128 -0.90 -9.10 -0.96
N LEU A 129 -0.75 -10.42 -0.78
CA LEU A 129 -0.93 -11.06 0.53
C LEU A 129 0.13 -10.64 1.55
N ASN A 130 1.36 -10.37 1.11
CA ASN A 130 2.40 -9.79 1.98
C ASN A 130 2.08 -8.35 2.43
N ARG A 131 1.35 -7.57 1.62
CA ARG A 131 0.85 -6.24 2.03
C ARG A 131 -0.30 -6.33 3.04
N TYR A 132 -1.12 -7.37 2.96
CA TYR A 132 -2.30 -7.57 3.80
C TYR A 132 -2.20 -8.85 4.63
N PRO A 133 -1.44 -8.84 5.75
CA PRO A 133 -1.22 -10.04 6.56
C PRO A 133 -2.51 -10.62 7.17
N ILE A 134 -3.58 -9.82 7.26
CA ILE A 134 -4.92 -10.28 7.67
C ILE A 134 -5.41 -11.43 6.81
N LEU A 135 -5.09 -11.42 5.51
CA LEU A 135 -5.46 -12.49 4.57
C LEU A 135 -4.47 -13.67 4.61
N LYS A 136 -3.25 -13.48 5.11
CA LYS A 136 -2.23 -14.55 5.06
C LYS A 136 -2.65 -15.80 5.83
N GLY A 137 -3.40 -15.64 6.92
CA GLY A 137 -3.94 -16.76 7.70
C GLY A 137 -4.90 -17.63 6.90
N THR A 138 -5.81 -17.03 6.13
CA THR A 138 -6.86 -17.73 5.39
C THR A 138 -6.33 -18.44 4.15
N TYR A 139 -5.28 -17.90 3.53
CA TYR A 139 -4.69 -18.42 2.29
C TYR A 139 -3.50 -19.35 2.47
N SER A 140 -2.95 -19.50 3.68
CA SER A 140 -1.74 -20.29 3.97
C SER A 140 -1.73 -21.68 3.31
N ARG A 141 -2.79 -22.48 3.50
CA ARG A 141 -2.93 -23.82 2.91
C ARG A 141 -3.12 -23.82 1.39
N GLN A 142 -3.84 -22.83 0.84
CA GLN A 142 -4.11 -22.75 -0.60
C GLN A 142 -2.87 -22.33 -1.40
N LEU A 143 -2.02 -21.48 -0.81
CA LEU A 143 -0.77 -21.04 -1.44
C LEU A 143 0.27 -22.15 -1.49
N GLU A 144 0.31 -23.04 -0.50
CA GLU A 144 1.27 -24.16 -0.45
C GLU A 144 1.04 -25.15 -1.59
N SER A 145 -0.22 -25.35 -2.00
CA SER A 145 -0.60 -26.16 -3.17
C SER A 145 -0.24 -25.54 -4.52
N MET A 146 0.04 -24.23 -4.59
CA MET A 146 0.39 -23.51 -5.83
C MET A 146 1.90 -23.25 -5.97
N ARG A 147 2.70 -23.75 -5.02
CA ARG A 147 4.17 -23.65 -5.05
C ARG A 147 4.84 -24.84 -5.77
N HIS A 148 4.07 -25.88 -6.07
CA HIS A 148 4.47 -27.10 -6.78
C HIS A 148 3.82 -27.16 -8.15
#